data_AF-A0A354FCJ4-F1
#
_entry.id   AF-A0A354FCJ4-F1
#
_cell.length_a   1.000
_cell.length_b   1.000
_cell.length_c   1.000
_cell.angle_alpha   90.00
_cell.angle_beta   90.00
_cell.angle_gamma   90.00
#
_symmetry.space_group_name_H-M   'P 1'
#
loop_
_entity.id
_entity.type
_entity.pdbx_description
1 polymer ?
#
loop_
_entity_poly.entity_id
_entity_poly.type
_entity_poly.pdbx_seq_one_letter_code
_entity_poly.pdbx_strand_id
1 'polypeptide(L)' 'MTRPGWHEYFMEIAQVVAKRSSCLRRQVGALIVKERQILCTGYNGVPTGVPHCSEVGCMREQL' A
#
# COMPACT_ATOMS: atom_id res chain seq x y z
N MET A 1 18.36 -12.69 17.13
CA MET A 1 17.21 -12.40 16.26
C MET A 1 16.86 -13.67 15.50
N THR A 2 15.61 -14.11 15.60
CA THR A 2 15.08 -15.24 14.83
C THR A 2 14.75 -14.81 13.41
N ARG A 3 15.01 -15.67 12.43
CA ARG A 3 14.65 -15.40 11.03
C ARG A 3 13.12 -15.39 10.91
N PRO A 4 12.49 -14.33 10.37
CA PRO A 4 11.05 -14.26 10.24
C PRO A 4 10.52 -15.34 9.30
N GLY A 5 9.28 -15.77 9.56
CA GLY A 5 8.55 -16.64 8.65
C GLY A 5 8.18 -15.91 7.36
N TRP A 6 7.83 -16.65 6.30
CA TRP A 6 7.48 -16.03 5.01
C TRP A 6 6.27 -15.09 5.10
N HIS A 7 5.21 -15.48 5.81
CA HIS A 7 4.03 -14.65 5.97
C HIS A 7 4.33 -13.33 6.70
N GLU A 8 5.10 -13.39 7.79
CA GLU A 8 5.53 -12.22 8.56
C GLU A 8 6.37 -11.29 7.68
N TYR A 9 7.37 -11.83 6.99
CA TYR A 9 8.20 -11.10 6.04
C TYR A 9 7.38 -10.38 4.96
N PHE A 10 6.43 -11.07 4.33
CA PHE A 10 5.57 -10.44 3.31
C PHE A 10 4.62 -9.40 3.92
N MET A 11 4.07 -9.64 5.10
CA MET A 11 3.18 -8.68 5.75
C MET A 11 3.91 -7.41 6.19
N GLU A 12 5.13 -7.52 6.70
CA GLU A 12 5.97 -6.36 7.01
C GLU A 12 6.24 -5.53 5.76
N ILE A 13 6.58 -6.18 4.64
CA ILE A 13 6.78 -5.49 3.37
C ILE A 13 5.48 -4.83 2.90
N ALA A 14 4.33 -5.50 3.00
CA ALA A 14 3.04 -4.92 2.64
C ALA A 14 2.74 -3.66 3.48
N GLN A 15 3.07 -3.67 4.77
CA GLN A 15 2.95 -2.48 5.63
C GLN A 15 3.91 -1.36 5.22
N VAL A 16 5.15 -1.68 4.82
CA VAL A 16 6.10 -0.68 4.29
C VAL A 16 5.59 -0.07 2.99
N VAL A 17 5.05 -0.89 2.08
CA VAL A 17 4.44 -0.42 0.83
C VAL A 17 3.23 0.48 1.10
N ALA A 18 2.41 0.13 2.10
CA ALA A 18 1.25 0.93 2.51
C ALA A 18 1.63 2.37 2.92
N LYS A 19 2.83 2.59 3.49
CA LYS A 19 3.31 3.93 3.89
C LYS A 19 3.49 4.89 2.71
N ARG A 20 3.49 4.38 1.47
CA ARG A 20 3.56 5.21 0.26
C ARG A 20 2.20 5.72 -0.21
N SER A 21 1.09 5.24 0.37
CA SER A 21 -0.23 5.70 -0.01
C SER A 21 -0.44 7.17 0.36
N SER A 22 -1.11 7.89 -0.54
CA SER A 22 -1.45 9.31 -0.38
C SER A 22 -2.88 9.50 0.10
N CYS A 23 -3.57 8.42 0.48
CA CYS A 23 -4.97 8.50 0.87
C CYS A 23 -5.09 9.04 2.31
N LEU A 24 -5.93 10.04 2.53
CA LEU A 24 -6.13 10.65 3.85
C LEU A 24 -6.83 9.71 4.86
N ARG A 25 -7.52 8.67 4.38
CA ARG A 25 -8.37 7.80 5.21
C ARG A 25 -7.76 6.45 5.55
N ARG A 26 -7.08 5.82 4.59
CA ARG A 26 -6.60 4.43 4.72
C ARG A 26 -5.27 4.28 4.00
N GLN A 27 -4.31 3.67 4.69
CA GLN A 27 -3.01 3.30 4.13
C GLN A 27 -3.02 1.80 3.82
N VAL A 28 -3.16 1.44 2.55
CA VAL A 28 -3.26 0.04 2.10
C VAL A 28 -2.08 -0.28 1.21
N GLY A 29 -1.41 -1.40 1.51
CA GLY A 29 -0.35 -1.98 0.69
C GLY A 29 -0.68 -3.43 0.37
N ALA A 30 -0.26 -3.88 -0.81
CA ALA A 30 -0.52 -5.21 -1.31
C ALA A 30 0.70 -5.75 -2.06
N LEU A 31 0.86 -7.08 -2.02
CA LEU A 31 1.91 -7.82 -2.71
C LEU A 31 1.26 -8.98 -3.48
N ILE A 32 1.74 -9.23 -4.69
CA ILE A 32 1.47 -10.49 -5.41
C ILE A 32 2.74 -11.35 -5.30
N VAL A 33 2.60 -12.54 -4.73
CA VAL A 33 3.71 -13.45 -4.45
C VAL A 33 3.48 -14.78 -5.14
N LYS A 34 4.51 -15.31 -5.81
CA LYS A 34 4.54 -16.66 -6.38
C LYS A 34 5.84 -17.35 -5.99
N GLU A 35 5.75 -18.58 -5.50
CA GLU A 35 6.94 -19.37 -5.12
C GLU A 35 7.92 -18.62 -4.20
N ARG A 36 7.36 -17.83 -3.26
CA ARG A 36 8.08 -16.97 -2.31
C ARG A 36 8.86 -15.80 -2.94
N GLN A 37 8.61 -15.49 -4.22
CA GLN A 37 9.10 -14.29 -4.89
C GLN A 37 7.97 -13.26 -5.02
N ILE A 38 8.27 -12.01 -4.70
CA ILE A 38 7.36 -10.88 -4.91
C ILE A 38 7.41 -10.53 -6.40
N LEU A 39 6.28 -10.68 -7.09
CA LEU A 39 6.15 -10.34 -8.50
C LEU A 39 5.87 -8.84 -8.70
N CYS A 40 5.00 -8.29 -7.85
CA CYS A 40 4.70 -6.86 -7.86
C CYS A 40 4.20 -6.39 -6.49
N THR A 41 4.28 -5.07 -6.30
CA THR A 41 3.79 -4.37 -5.13
C THR A 41 2.82 -3.28 -5.56
N GLY A 42 1.94 -2.86 -4.66
CA GLY A 42 1.02 -1.77 -4.92
C GLY A 42 0.47 -1.17 -3.64
N TYR A 43 0.05 0.08 -3.71
CA TYR A 43 -0.64 0.78 -2.65
C TYR A 43 -1.83 1.55 -3.21
N ASN A 44 -2.80 1.89 -2.37
CA ASN A 44 -3.94 2.69 -2.81
C ASN A 44 -3.55 4.15 -3.07
N GLY A 45 -3.97 4.71 -4.19
CA GLY A 45 -3.65 6.09 -4.57
C GLY A 45 -4.48 6.55 -5.75
N VAL A 46 -4.27 7.78 -6.18
CA VAL A 46 -4.88 8.33 -7.40
C VAL A 46 -4.10 7.88 -8.64
N PRO A 47 -4.75 7.78 -9.81
CA PRO A 47 -4.06 7.54 -11.07
C PRO A 47 -3.02 8.63 -11.38
N THR A 48 -2.05 8.29 -12.22
CA THR A 48 -1.04 9.25 -12.70
C THR A 48 -1.71 10.45 -13.39
N GLY A 49 -1.27 11.66 -13.03
CA GLY A 49 -1.80 12.91 -13.59
C GLY A 49 -3.06 13.44 -12.89
N VAL A 50 -3.55 12.75 -11.85
CA VAL A 50 -4.68 13.22 -11.03
C VAL A 50 -4.14 13.82 -9.72
N PRO A 51 -4.64 15.00 -9.27
CA PRO A 51 -4.26 15.57 -7.98
C PRO A 51 -4.54 14.64 -6.80
N HIS A 52 -3.63 14.62 -5.82
CA HIS A 52 -3.78 13.77 -4.65
C HIS A 52 -4.89 14.30 -3.71
N CYS A 53 -5.51 13.40 -2.93
CA CYS A 53 -6.48 13.77 -1.90
C CYS A 53 -5.95 14.81 -0.90
N SER A 54 -4.64 14.83 -0.65
CA SER A 54 -3.99 15.83 0.20
C SER A 54 -4.03 17.24 -0.38
N GLU A 55 -4.22 17.40 -1.69
CA GLU A 55 -4.26 18.69 -2.37
C GLU A 55 -5.70 19.18 -2.56
N VAL A 56 -6.61 18.28 -2.94
CA VAL A 56 -7.99 18.63 -3.33
C VAL A 56 -9.06 18.17 -2.33
N GLY A 57 -8.67 17.56 -1.23
CA GLY A 57 -9.57 16.94 -0.25
C GLY A 57 -10.03 15.54 -0.65
N CYS A 58 -10.75 14.86 0.25
CA CYS A 58 -11.24 13.50 0.01
C CYS A 58 -12.69 13.51 -0.45
N MET A 59 -12.95 13.10 -1.71
CA MET A 59 -14.32 12.95 -2.24
C MET A 59 -15.22 12.04 -1.38
N ARG A 60 -14.64 11.09 -0.65
CA ARG A 60 -15.43 10.16 0.19
C ARG A 60 -15.89 10.77 1.52
N GLU A 61 -15.52 12.00 1.84
CA GLU A 61 -16.06 12.76 2.99
C GLU A 61 -17.40 13.42 2.66
N GLN A 62 -17.76 13.46 1.37
CA GLN A 62 -19.01 14.06 0.86
C GLN A 62 -20.11 13.02 0.63
N LEU A 63 -19.85 11.75 1.00
CA LEU A 63 -20.76 10.61 0.90
C LEU A 63 -21.09 10.10 2.31
#